data_AF-A0A7S4IN25-F1
#
_entry.id   AF-A0A7S4IN25-F1
#
_cell.length_a   1.000
_cell.length_b   1.000
_cell.length_c   1.000
_cell.angle_alpha   90.00
_cell.angle_beta   90.00
_cell.angle_gamma   90.00
#
_symmetry.space_group_name_H-M   'P 1'
#
loop_
_entity.id
_entity.type
_entity.pdbx_description
1 polymer ?
#
loop_
_entity_poly.entity_id
_entity_poly.type
_entity_poly.pdbx_seq_one_letter_code
_entity_poly.pdbx_strand_id
1 'polypeptide(L)'
;YTALDLQNEMNEIVRAAEKLQQDQTVVVFVDELNTTSIMGPLQSIFSDRVYEGKKIPDNIMWACAINPAIQRNVELEDAEDKKSNFTGVNKRKALEYAVRPIPQSLQDLSINFTALTETQENRFINSLLSALYSEVFQNRDQRNTLTVAILESQKFIKRIGKRNIGVSIRDILRTVKIYTFLYNNPFLLMQIDDSRHQQLACERHWRALFLAIGMCYYFRLQYKTQREAFETEIQDALSRIDYHSNANNIPPVLLGQKLSTIVRKTQGSLFKQ
;
A
#
# COMPACT_ATOMS: atom_id res chain seq x y z
N TYR A 1 5.22 -13.87 -17.44
CA TYR A 1 4.14 -13.71 -18.42
C TYR A 1 4.76 -13.62 -19.81
N THR A 2 4.40 -14.55 -20.68
CA THR A 2 4.98 -14.83 -21.99
C THR A 2 3.91 -14.85 -23.06
N ALA A 3 4.30 -14.92 -24.33
CA ALA A 3 3.33 -15.07 -25.43
C ALA A 3 2.52 -16.37 -25.32
N LEU A 4 3.11 -17.44 -24.80
CA LEU A 4 2.44 -18.71 -24.56
C LEU A 4 1.38 -18.60 -23.44
N ASP A 5 1.71 -17.85 -22.38
CA ASP A 5 0.75 -17.57 -21.30
C ASP A 5 -0.49 -16.83 -21.86
N LEU A 6 -0.26 -15.80 -22.69
CA LEU A 6 -1.35 -15.09 -23.37
C LEU A 6 -2.17 -16.01 -24.26
N GLN A 7 -1.52 -16.90 -25.02
CA GLN A 7 -2.22 -17.82 -25.92
C GLN A 7 -3.16 -18.76 -25.17
N ASN A 8 -2.70 -19.29 -24.03
CA ASN A 8 -3.52 -20.15 -23.17
C ASN A 8 -4.72 -19.38 -22.61
N GLU A 9 -4.49 -18.16 -22.09
CA GLU A 9 -5.57 -17.31 -21.59
C GLU A 9 -6.57 -16.92 -22.70
N MET A 10 -6.10 -16.61 -23.90
CA MET A 10 -6.95 -16.30 -25.05
C MET A 10 -7.89 -17.46 -25.40
N ASN A 11 -7.39 -18.69 -25.36
CA ASN A 11 -8.22 -19.87 -25.62
C ASN A 11 -9.29 -20.05 -24.54
N GLU A 12 -8.98 -19.78 -23.27
CA GLU A 12 -9.96 -19.83 -22.18
C GLU A 12 -10.99 -18.71 -22.29
N ILE A 13 -10.55 -17.49 -22.59
CA ILE A 13 -11.39 -16.31 -22.79
C ILE A 13 -12.40 -16.54 -23.91
N VAL A 14 -11.96 -17.05 -25.07
CA VAL A 14 -12.84 -17.35 -26.21
C VAL A 14 -13.83 -18.45 -25.85
N ARG A 15 -13.38 -19.54 -25.22
CA ARG A 15 -14.28 -20.61 -24.76
C ARG A 15 -15.29 -20.14 -23.73
N ALA A 16 -14.91 -19.21 -22.86
CA ALA A 16 -15.83 -18.61 -21.90
C ALA A 16 -16.88 -17.78 -22.65
N ALA A 17 -16.47 -16.95 -23.60
CA ALA A 17 -17.36 -16.12 -24.41
C ALA A 17 -18.35 -16.94 -25.25
N GLU A 18 -17.95 -18.08 -25.80
CA GLU A 18 -18.82 -18.97 -26.58
C GLU A 18 -19.93 -19.63 -25.74
N LYS A 19 -19.73 -19.75 -24.42
CA LYS A 19 -20.71 -20.35 -23.50
C LYS A 19 -21.72 -19.34 -22.94
N LEU A 20 -21.51 -18.05 -23.18
CA LEU A 20 -22.34 -16.99 -22.66
C LEU A 20 -23.65 -16.85 -23.46
N GLN A 21 -24.67 -16.32 -22.80
CA GLN A 21 -25.92 -15.93 -23.45
C GLN A 21 -25.71 -14.66 -24.31
N GLN A 22 -26.66 -14.38 -25.20
CA GLN A 22 -26.53 -13.34 -26.23
C GLN A 22 -26.41 -11.90 -25.66
N ASP A 23 -26.75 -11.71 -24.39
CA ASP A 23 -26.69 -10.45 -23.65
C ASP A 23 -25.49 -10.35 -22.67
N GLN A 24 -24.65 -11.38 -22.61
CA GLN A 24 -23.54 -11.47 -21.68
C GLN A 24 -22.20 -11.18 -22.37
N THR A 25 -21.33 -10.44 -21.69
CA THR A 25 -20.00 -10.04 -22.19
C THR A 25 -18.91 -10.53 -21.25
N VAL A 26 -17.85 -11.13 -21.78
CA VAL A 26 -16.61 -11.38 -21.02
C VAL A 26 -15.83 -10.07 -20.93
N VAL A 27 -15.50 -9.65 -19.71
CA VAL A 27 -14.59 -8.53 -19.48
C VAL A 27 -13.21 -9.07 -19.14
N VAL A 28 -12.23 -8.73 -19.98
CA VAL A 28 -10.82 -9.07 -19.75
C VAL A 28 -10.11 -7.82 -19.28
N PHE A 29 -9.60 -7.84 -18.04
CA PHE A 29 -8.90 -6.72 -17.44
C PHE A 29 -7.40 -6.99 -17.29
N VAL A 30 -6.59 -6.19 -17.98
CA VAL A 30 -5.12 -6.27 -17.93
C VAL A 30 -4.57 -5.19 -17.02
N ASP A 31 -4.07 -5.58 -15.85
CA ASP A 31 -3.41 -4.64 -14.93
C ASP A 31 -1.96 -4.35 -15.36
N GLU A 32 -1.48 -3.15 -15.04
CA GLU A 32 -0.11 -2.66 -15.32
C GLU A 32 0.39 -2.93 -16.77
N LEU A 33 -0.42 -2.66 -17.79
CA LEU A 33 -0.18 -3.04 -19.19
C LEU A 33 1.23 -2.71 -19.70
N ASN A 34 1.77 -1.56 -19.34
CA ASN A 34 3.08 -1.09 -19.80
C ASN A 34 4.30 -1.71 -19.10
N THR A 35 4.09 -2.67 -18.21
CA THR A 35 5.15 -3.51 -17.63
C THR A 35 5.36 -4.80 -18.41
N THR A 36 4.48 -5.11 -19.37
CA THR A 36 4.48 -6.39 -20.09
C THR A 36 5.59 -6.47 -21.16
N SER A 37 6.10 -7.69 -21.36
CA SER A 37 7.03 -8.00 -22.45
C SER A 37 6.33 -8.21 -23.79
N ILE A 38 5.01 -8.40 -23.80
CA ILE A 38 4.19 -8.77 -24.97
C ILE A 38 3.26 -7.64 -25.45
N MET A 39 3.77 -6.40 -25.46
CA MET A 39 2.98 -5.22 -25.84
C MET A 39 2.42 -5.31 -27.28
N GLY A 40 3.16 -5.90 -28.22
CA GLY A 40 2.73 -6.02 -29.62
C GLY A 40 1.40 -6.75 -29.78
N PRO A 41 1.28 -8.02 -29.34
CA PRO A 41 0.01 -8.75 -29.38
C PRO A 41 -1.14 -8.02 -28.67
N LEU A 42 -0.88 -7.41 -27.51
CA LEU A 42 -1.89 -6.68 -26.76
C LEU A 42 -2.34 -5.41 -27.50
N GLN A 43 -1.44 -4.70 -28.17
CA GLN A 43 -1.79 -3.54 -28.99
C GLN A 43 -2.80 -3.90 -30.09
N SER A 44 -2.59 -5.01 -30.80
CA SER A 44 -3.53 -5.50 -31.83
C SER A 44 -4.87 -5.96 -31.25
N ILE A 45 -4.87 -6.55 -30.04
CA ILE A 45 -6.09 -6.90 -29.32
C ILE A 45 -6.92 -5.64 -29.01
N PHE A 46 -6.29 -4.59 -28.46
CA PHE A 46 -6.98 -3.37 -28.06
C PHE A 46 -7.36 -2.48 -29.25
N SER A 47 -6.49 -2.34 -30.25
CA SER A 47 -6.68 -1.40 -31.36
C SER A 47 -7.50 -2.03 -32.49
N ASP A 48 -7.18 -3.27 -32.87
CA ASP A 48 -7.71 -3.91 -34.08
C ASP A 48 -8.75 -5.00 -33.77
N ARG A 49 -8.91 -5.38 -32.49
CA ARG A 49 -9.69 -6.56 -32.05
C ARG A 49 -9.25 -7.84 -32.77
N VAL A 50 -7.94 -8.01 -32.93
CA VAL A 50 -7.34 -9.18 -33.59
C VAL A 50 -6.25 -9.80 -32.71
N TYR A 51 -6.22 -11.13 -32.64
CA TYR A 51 -5.15 -11.90 -32.03
C TYR A 51 -4.71 -13.03 -32.99
N GLU A 52 -3.41 -13.12 -33.28
CA GLU A 52 -2.83 -14.08 -34.24
C GLU A 52 -3.58 -14.14 -35.59
N GLY A 53 -4.00 -12.98 -36.10
CA GLY A 53 -4.73 -12.86 -37.37
C GLY A 53 -6.21 -13.24 -37.31
N LYS A 54 -6.73 -13.64 -36.15
CA LYS A 54 -8.16 -13.95 -35.95
C LYS A 54 -8.88 -12.80 -35.25
N LYS A 55 -10.06 -12.45 -35.75
CA LYS A 55 -10.93 -11.45 -35.11
C LYS A 55 -11.44 -11.99 -33.77
N ILE A 56 -11.36 -11.16 -32.74
CA ILE A 56 -11.89 -11.47 -31.40
C ILE A 56 -13.42 -11.40 -31.43
N PRO A 57 -14.15 -12.34 -30.79
CA PRO A 57 -15.60 -12.29 -30.68
C PRO A 57 -16.13 -10.97 -30.12
N ASP A 58 -17.29 -10.54 -30.61
CA ASP A 58 -17.84 -9.22 -30.27
C ASP A 58 -18.27 -9.11 -28.81
N ASN A 59 -18.61 -10.22 -28.16
CA ASN A 59 -18.98 -10.31 -26.74
C ASN A 59 -17.77 -10.41 -25.79
N ILE A 60 -16.61 -9.91 -26.20
CA ILE A 60 -15.41 -9.79 -25.37
C ILE A 60 -14.97 -8.32 -25.34
N MET A 61 -15.00 -7.74 -24.15
CA MET A 61 -14.57 -6.38 -23.87
C MET A 61 -13.22 -6.40 -23.15
N TRP A 62 -12.24 -5.71 -23.73
CA TRP A 62 -10.92 -5.57 -23.12
C TRP A 62 -10.81 -4.22 -22.41
N ALA A 63 -10.29 -4.24 -21.19
CA ALA A 63 -9.94 -3.07 -20.41
C ALA A 63 -8.53 -3.24 -19.85
N CYS A 64 -7.82 -2.14 -19.64
CA CYS A 64 -6.50 -2.19 -19.01
C CYS A 64 -6.26 -1.02 -18.06
N ALA A 65 -5.36 -1.22 -17.11
CA ALA A 65 -4.76 -0.17 -16.33
C ALA A 65 -3.33 0.10 -16.81
N ILE A 66 -3.00 1.39 -16.90
CA ILE A 66 -1.72 1.90 -17.37
C ILE A 66 -1.10 2.70 -16.24
N ASN A 67 0.13 2.35 -15.85
CA ASN A 67 0.88 3.16 -14.90
C ASN A 67 1.46 4.40 -15.62
N PRO A 68 1.35 5.61 -15.09
CA PRO A 68 1.92 6.79 -15.74
C PRO A 68 3.44 6.66 -15.89
N ALA A 69 3.95 6.97 -17.09
CA ALA A 69 5.39 7.01 -17.35
C ALA A 69 5.98 8.25 -16.68
N ILE A 70 6.52 8.09 -15.46
CA ILE A 70 7.22 9.19 -14.80
C ILE A 70 8.54 9.41 -15.56
N GLN A 71 8.66 10.56 -16.24
CA GLN A 71 9.91 10.96 -16.88
C GLN A 71 11.02 11.02 -15.81
N ARG A 72 11.99 10.12 -15.92
CA ARG A 72 13.16 10.06 -15.05
C ARG A 72 14.10 11.19 -15.44
N ASN A 73 14.20 12.24 -14.64
CA ASN A 73 15.28 13.22 -14.78
C ASN A 73 16.59 12.56 -14.32
N VAL A 74 17.34 12.02 -15.29
CA VAL A 74 18.59 11.26 -15.12
C VAL A 74 19.65 12.07 -14.36
N GLU A 75 19.65 13.39 -14.47
CA GLU A 75 20.67 14.27 -13.86
C GLU A 75 20.67 14.27 -12.32
N LEU A 76 19.55 13.90 -11.67
CA LEU A 76 19.46 13.84 -10.20
C LEU A 76 19.88 12.48 -9.63
N GLU A 77 19.94 11.43 -10.45
CA GLU A 77 20.24 10.06 -10.01
C GLU A 77 21.74 9.86 -9.74
N ASP A 78 22.64 10.42 -10.55
CA ASP A 78 24.09 10.24 -10.38
C ASP A 78 24.64 10.79 -9.04
N ALA A 79 23.92 11.74 -8.43
CA ALA A 79 24.26 12.31 -7.13
C ALA A 79 23.68 11.50 -5.94
N GLU A 80 22.49 10.89 -6.08
CA GLU A 80 21.83 10.13 -5.01
C GLU A 80 22.21 8.63 -5.00
N ASP A 81 22.50 8.03 -6.15
CA ASP A 81 22.80 6.59 -6.30
C ASP A 81 24.17 6.16 -5.76
N LYS A 82 25.08 7.10 -5.47
CA LYS A 82 26.32 6.78 -4.76
C LYS A 82 26.09 6.42 -3.28
N LYS A 83 24.89 6.67 -2.72
CA LYS A 83 24.60 6.45 -1.28
C LYS A 83 23.60 5.32 -0.99
N SER A 84 22.97 4.70 -1.99
CA SER A 84 21.83 3.78 -1.81
C SER A 84 22.13 2.29 -2.09
N ASN A 85 23.40 1.88 -2.19
CA ASN A 85 23.82 0.49 -2.41
C ASN A 85 23.66 -0.45 -1.19
N PHE A 86 22.60 -0.32 -0.39
CA PHE A 86 22.35 -1.20 0.77
C PHE A 86 21.27 -2.27 0.53
N THR A 87 20.59 -2.28 -0.62
CA THR A 87 19.49 -3.23 -0.90
C THR A 87 19.84 -4.39 -1.82
N GLY A 88 21.07 -4.45 -2.35
CA GLY A 88 21.50 -5.54 -3.25
C GLY A 88 20.68 -5.67 -4.55
N VAL A 89 19.87 -4.67 -4.88
CA VAL A 89 19.08 -4.67 -6.12
C VAL A 89 19.99 -4.22 -7.26
N ASN A 90 20.52 -5.20 -8.00
CA ASN A 90 21.30 -4.97 -9.21
C ASN A 90 20.60 -3.98 -10.16
N LYS A 91 21.36 -3.02 -10.72
CA LYS A 91 20.92 -2.02 -11.72
C LYS A 91 20.08 -2.61 -12.88
N ARG A 92 20.22 -3.91 -13.19
CA ARG A 92 19.42 -4.61 -14.20
C ARG A 92 17.94 -4.77 -13.84
N LYS A 93 17.59 -4.97 -12.56
CA LYS A 93 16.18 -5.09 -12.12
C LYS A 93 15.41 -3.76 -12.23
N ALA A 94 16.08 -2.63 -12.05
CA ALA A 94 15.46 -1.30 -12.19
C ALA A 94 15.04 -0.99 -13.64
N LEU A 95 15.68 -1.63 -14.62
CA LEU A 95 15.33 -1.53 -16.04
C LEU A 95 14.20 -2.47 -16.45
N GLU A 96 14.09 -3.66 -15.83
CA GLU A 96 12.98 -4.59 -16.08
C GLU A 96 11.62 -4.05 -15.60
N TYR A 97 11.61 -3.24 -14.54
CA TYR A 97 10.43 -2.52 -14.04
C TYR A 97 10.26 -1.12 -14.69
N ALA A 98 10.98 -0.83 -15.76
CA ALA A 98 10.74 0.40 -16.49
C ALA A 98 9.39 0.33 -17.20
N VAL A 99 8.47 1.18 -16.75
CA VAL A 99 7.26 1.54 -17.50
C VAL A 99 7.65 1.83 -18.94
N ARG A 100 7.18 1.01 -19.88
CA ARG A 100 7.46 1.18 -21.31
C ARG A 100 6.58 2.31 -21.86
N PRO A 101 7.08 3.15 -22.78
CA PRO A 101 6.24 4.09 -23.49
C PRO A 101 5.14 3.31 -24.23
N ILE A 102 3.92 3.83 -24.15
CA ILE A 102 2.76 3.16 -24.73
C ILE A 102 2.62 3.56 -26.19
N PRO A 103 2.29 2.62 -27.10
CA PRO A 103 2.03 2.94 -28.50
C PRO A 103 0.97 4.02 -28.66
N GLN A 104 1.13 4.92 -29.64
CA GLN A 104 0.21 6.05 -29.84
C GLN A 104 -1.25 5.60 -30.00
N SER A 105 -1.49 4.48 -30.68
CA SER A 105 -2.84 3.93 -30.87
C SER A 105 -3.57 3.62 -29.56
N LEU A 106 -2.84 3.26 -28.50
CA LEU A 106 -3.42 3.03 -27.17
C LEU A 106 -3.53 4.31 -26.33
N GLN A 107 -2.72 5.34 -26.62
CA GLN A 107 -2.86 6.64 -25.96
C GLN A 107 -4.18 7.31 -26.34
N ASP A 108 -4.56 7.21 -27.61
CA ASP A 108 -5.83 7.77 -28.13
C ASP A 108 -7.06 7.06 -27.54
N LEU A 109 -6.89 5.82 -27.03
CA LEU A 109 -7.91 5.02 -26.35
C LEU A 109 -7.87 5.19 -24.81
N SER A 110 -6.92 5.95 -24.28
CA SER A 110 -6.72 6.08 -22.83
C SER A 110 -7.57 7.19 -22.21
N ILE A 111 -8.14 6.89 -21.05
CA ILE A 111 -8.83 7.88 -20.21
C ILE A 111 -7.95 8.14 -18.99
N ASN A 112 -7.62 9.41 -18.75
CA ASN A 112 -6.83 9.80 -17.58
C ASN A 112 -7.70 9.84 -16.33
N PHE A 113 -7.59 8.81 -15.49
CA PHE A 113 -8.09 8.86 -14.12
C PHE A 113 -7.18 9.76 -13.30
N THR A 114 -7.63 10.98 -13.00
CA THR A 114 -6.89 11.92 -12.17
C THR A 114 -6.72 11.39 -10.75
N ALA A 115 -5.67 11.85 -10.06
CA ALA A 115 -5.47 11.50 -8.66
C ALA A 115 -6.67 11.94 -7.82
N LEU A 116 -7.03 11.14 -6.81
CA LEU A 116 -8.07 11.51 -5.86
C LEU A 116 -7.73 12.84 -5.19
N THR A 117 -8.73 13.70 -5.06
CA THR A 117 -8.62 14.88 -4.19
C THR A 117 -8.41 14.43 -2.73
N GLU A 118 -7.79 15.26 -1.91
CA GLU A 118 -7.59 14.96 -0.48
C GLU A 118 -8.90 14.57 0.22
N THR A 119 -10.01 15.24 -0.11
CA THR A 119 -11.33 14.94 0.44
C THR A 119 -11.87 13.58 -0.01
N GLN A 120 -11.62 13.17 -1.25
CA GLN A 120 -12.02 11.85 -1.75
C GLN A 120 -11.14 10.75 -1.15
N GLU A 121 -9.82 10.98 -1.07
CA GLU A 121 -8.86 10.06 -0.46
C GLU A 121 -9.19 9.84 1.02
N ASN A 122 -9.41 10.91 1.79
CA ASN A 122 -9.84 10.80 3.18
C ASN A 122 -11.16 10.03 3.32
N ARG A 123 -12.17 10.29 2.48
CA ARG A 123 -13.45 9.54 2.51
C ARG A 123 -13.23 8.06 2.18
N PHE A 124 -12.47 7.77 1.13
CA PHE A 124 -12.16 6.41 0.72
C PHE A 124 -11.45 5.64 1.84
N ILE A 125 -10.40 6.23 2.43
CA ILE A 125 -9.64 5.58 3.52
C ILE A 125 -10.54 5.36 4.73
N ASN A 126 -11.37 6.33 5.11
CA ASN A 126 -12.32 6.14 6.22
C ASN A 126 -13.31 5.00 5.95
N SER A 127 -13.88 4.91 4.75
CA SER A 127 -14.78 3.80 4.38
C SER A 127 -14.05 2.46 4.35
N LEU A 128 -12.84 2.41 3.81
CA LEU A 128 -12.00 1.21 3.78
C LEU A 128 -11.70 0.72 5.20
N LEU A 129 -11.26 1.63 6.07
CA LEU A 129 -10.97 1.32 7.46
C LEU A 129 -12.24 0.87 8.20
N SER A 130 -13.37 1.54 8.00
CA SER A 130 -14.65 1.11 8.56
C SER A 130 -15.04 -0.31 8.16
N ALA A 131 -14.82 -0.69 6.89
CA ALA A 131 -15.07 -2.05 6.40
C ALA A 131 -14.10 -3.08 6.97
N LEU A 132 -12.83 -2.71 7.20
CA LEU A 132 -11.83 -3.59 7.82
C LEU A 132 -12.06 -3.77 9.32
N TYR A 133 -12.75 -2.83 9.97
CA TYR A 133 -12.89 -2.79 11.42
C TYR A 133 -14.10 -3.54 11.97
N SER A 134 -15.07 -3.89 11.14
CA SER A 134 -16.34 -4.49 11.55
C SER A 134 -16.19 -5.80 12.35
N GLU A 135 -15.06 -6.49 12.21
CA GLU A 135 -14.81 -7.77 12.90
C GLU A 135 -13.74 -7.69 14.01
N VAL A 136 -12.89 -6.66 14.00
CA VAL A 136 -11.66 -6.64 14.83
C VAL A 136 -11.72 -5.63 15.98
N PHE A 137 -12.51 -4.55 15.87
CA PHE A 137 -12.41 -3.42 16.77
C PHE A 137 -13.72 -3.11 17.49
N GLN A 138 -13.80 -3.45 18.76
CA GLN A 138 -14.97 -3.13 19.60
C GLN A 138 -14.92 -1.70 20.17
N ASN A 139 -13.76 -1.05 20.18
CA ASN A 139 -13.54 0.25 20.83
C ASN A 139 -13.46 1.40 19.81
N ARG A 140 -14.29 2.43 19.98
CA ARG A 140 -14.34 3.61 19.10
C ARG A 140 -13.03 4.41 19.10
N ASP A 141 -12.42 4.63 20.27
CA ASP A 141 -11.22 5.44 20.38
C ASP A 141 -10.04 4.75 19.70
N GLN A 142 -9.92 3.42 19.84
CA GLN A 142 -8.88 2.63 19.15
C GLN A 142 -9.01 2.67 17.63
N ARG A 143 -10.25 2.68 17.10
CA ARG A 143 -10.50 2.87 15.67
C ARG A 143 -10.08 4.27 15.24
N ASN A 144 -10.41 5.28 16.05
CA ASN A 144 -10.11 6.67 15.75
C ASN A 144 -8.59 6.93 15.74
N THR A 145 -7.86 6.49 16.76
CA THR A 145 -6.39 6.62 16.83
C THR A 145 -5.69 5.89 15.70
N LEU A 146 -6.12 4.66 15.36
CA LEU A 146 -5.55 3.91 14.23
C LEU A 146 -5.81 4.62 12.90
N THR A 147 -7.02 5.12 12.69
CA THR A 147 -7.38 5.89 11.49
C THR A 147 -6.55 7.17 11.37
N VAL A 148 -6.46 7.96 12.43
CA VAL A 148 -5.66 9.20 12.44
C VAL A 148 -4.20 8.89 12.17
N ALA A 149 -3.62 7.89 12.84
CA ALA A 149 -2.22 7.53 12.63
C ALA A 149 -1.94 7.09 11.19
N ILE A 150 -2.84 6.30 10.57
CA ILE A 150 -2.70 5.87 9.17
C ILE A 150 -2.80 7.07 8.23
N LEU A 151 -3.81 7.92 8.39
CA LEU A 151 -4.03 9.08 7.52
C LEU A 151 -2.86 10.06 7.58
N GLU A 152 -2.40 10.40 8.77
CA GLU A 152 -1.26 11.29 8.94
C GLU A 152 0.04 10.67 8.43
N SER A 153 0.21 9.35 8.59
CA SER A 153 1.36 8.65 8.00
C SER A 153 1.33 8.70 6.46
N GLN A 154 0.16 8.51 5.85
CA GLN A 154 -0.01 8.59 4.40
C GLN A 154 0.30 10.00 3.90
N LYS A 155 -0.27 11.03 4.54
CA LYS A 155 -0.02 12.44 4.23
C LYS A 155 1.45 12.81 4.35
N PHE A 156 2.12 12.40 5.44
CA PHE A 156 3.52 12.72 5.68
C PHE A 156 4.43 12.15 4.60
N ILE A 157 4.29 10.86 4.28
CA ILE A 157 5.12 10.21 3.26
C ILE A 157 4.84 10.82 1.87
N LYS A 158 3.58 11.12 1.55
CA LYS A 158 3.19 11.83 0.33
C LYS A 158 3.86 13.20 0.23
N ARG A 159 3.92 13.97 1.33
CA ARG A 159 4.54 15.30 1.40
C ARG A 159 6.07 15.26 1.24
N ILE A 160 6.72 14.21 1.75
CA ILE A 160 8.16 14.01 1.54
C ILE A 160 8.51 13.84 0.05
N GLY A 161 7.54 13.43 -0.79
CA GLY A 161 7.65 13.54 -2.24
C GLY A 161 8.78 12.75 -2.87
N LYS A 162 9.37 11.77 -2.15
CA LYS A 162 10.43 10.93 -2.71
C LYS A 162 9.82 10.03 -3.79
N ARG A 163 10.37 10.13 -5.01
CA ARG A 163 9.89 9.42 -6.22
C ARG A 163 9.76 7.89 -6.04
N ASN A 164 10.50 7.30 -5.09
CA ASN A 164 10.51 5.86 -4.80
C ASN A 164 9.74 5.46 -3.52
N ILE A 165 9.15 6.41 -2.80
CA ILE A 165 8.41 6.17 -1.54
C ILE A 165 6.98 6.69 -1.72
N GLY A 166 6.25 6.12 -2.68
CA GLY A 166 4.82 6.35 -2.83
C GLY A 166 4.03 5.61 -1.75
N VAL A 167 2.94 6.21 -1.29
CA VAL A 167 1.99 5.53 -0.41
C VAL A 167 0.91 4.83 -1.21
N SER A 168 0.41 3.71 -0.71
CA SER A 168 -0.64 2.96 -1.39
C SER A 168 -1.67 2.39 -0.41
N ILE A 169 -2.82 1.96 -0.96
CA ILE A 169 -3.84 1.19 -0.23
C ILE A 169 -3.23 -0.05 0.41
N ARG A 170 -2.22 -0.67 -0.23
CA ARG A 170 -1.50 -1.82 0.34
C ARG A 170 -0.82 -1.49 1.66
N ASP A 171 -0.33 -0.27 1.84
CA ASP A 171 0.30 0.16 3.09
C ASP A 171 -0.75 0.27 4.21
N ILE A 172 -1.96 0.75 3.88
CA ILE A 172 -3.10 0.80 4.80
C ILE A 172 -3.50 -0.63 5.22
N LEU A 173 -3.71 -1.52 4.24
CA LEU A 173 -4.08 -2.92 4.48
C LEU A 173 -3.03 -3.65 5.33
N ARG A 174 -1.74 -3.45 5.03
CA ARG A 174 -0.63 -4.02 5.82
C ARG A 174 -0.62 -3.45 7.23
N THR A 175 -0.84 -2.16 7.41
CA THR A 175 -0.86 -1.52 8.74
C THR A 175 -1.97 -2.14 9.59
N VAL A 176 -3.19 -2.24 9.04
CA VAL A 176 -4.32 -2.87 9.73
C VAL A 176 -4.01 -4.34 10.03
N LYS A 177 -3.49 -5.09 9.08
CA LYS A 177 -3.13 -6.51 9.28
C LYS A 177 -2.09 -6.71 10.38
N ILE A 178 -1.01 -5.92 10.38
CA ILE A 178 0.06 -5.99 11.38
C ILE A 178 -0.48 -5.56 12.74
N TYR A 179 -1.25 -4.47 12.80
CA TYR A 179 -1.90 -4.03 14.02
C TYR A 179 -2.78 -5.14 14.61
N THR A 180 -3.67 -5.73 13.82
CA THR A 180 -4.59 -6.79 14.26
C THR A 180 -3.83 -8.00 14.77
N PHE A 181 -2.79 -8.40 14.04
CA PHE A 181 -1.91 -9.49 14.46
C PHE A 181 -1.26 -9.19 15.81
N LEU A 182 -0.64 -8.02 15.98
CA LEU A 182 0.04 -7.63 17.22
C LEU A 182 -0.94 -7.48 18.39
N TYR A 183 -2.11 -6.91 18.14
CA TYR A 183 -3.16 -6.72 19.16
C TYR A 183 -3.71 -8.07 19.67
N ASN A 184 -3.89 -9.04 18.77
CA ASN A 184 -4.38 -10.37 19.12
C ASN A 184 -3.28 -11.27 19.73
N ASN A 185 -2.01 -10.93 19.57
CA ASN A 185 -0.86 -11.68 20.06
C ASN A 185 -0.05 -10.85 21.08
N PRO A 186 -0.61 -10.53 22.26
CA PRO A 186 0.00 -9.62 23.23
C PRO A 186 1.35 -10.11 23.77
N PHE A 187 1.62 -11.42 23.75
CA PHE A 187 2.91 -12.00 24.12
C PHE A 187 4.08 -11.54 23.23
N LEU A 188 3.80 -11.06 22.01
CA LEU A 188 4.80 -10.46 21.11
C LEU A 188 5.14 -9.01 21.49
N LEU A 189 4.24 -8.37 22.25
CA LEU A 189 4.36 -6.96 22.61
C LEU A 189 5.01 -6.77 23.99
N MET A 190 5.03 -7.80 24.83
CA MET A 190 5.32 -7.69 26.26
C MET A 190 5.98 -8.97 26.81
N GLN A 191 6.97 -8.83 27.69
CA GLN A 191 7.27 -9.87 28.67
C GLN A 191 6.21 -9.78 29.77
N ILE A 192 5.48 -10.86 30.00
CA ILE A 192 4.47 -10.91 31.05
C ILE A 192 5.19 -11.14 32.37
N ASP A 193 5.17 -10.13 33.24
CA ASP A 193 5.58 -10.24 34.64
C ASP A 193 4.34 -9.94 35.49
N ASP A 194 3.99 -10.84 36.42
CA ASP A 194 2.65 -10.96 37.01
C ASP A 194 2.17 -9.73 37.81
N SER A 195 3.08 -8.81 38.13
CA SER A 195 2.82 -7.61 38.93
C SER A 195 2.31 -6.40 38.11
N ARG A 196 2.25 -6.48 36.77
CA ARG A 196 1.92 -5.31 35.91
C ARG A 196 0.67 -5.46 35.02
N HIS A 197 -0.08 -6.55 35.13
CA HIS A 197 -1.17 -6.94 34.19
C HIS A 197 -2.18 -5.84 33.82
N GLN A 198 -2.57 -4.96 34.74
CA GLN A 198 -3.64 -3.97 34.49
C GLN A 198 -3.16 -2.70 33.76
N GLN A 199 -1.92 -2.24 34.03
CA GLN A 199 -1.28 -1.12 33.31
C GLN A 199 -0.78 -1.54 31.91
N LEU A 200 -0.56 -2.84 31.71
CA LEU A 200 -0.07 -3.40 30.44
C LEU A 200 -1.18 -3.58 29.39
N ALA A 201 -2.44 -3.76 29.82
CA ALA A 201 -3.59 -3.92 28.91
C ALA A 201 -3.90 -2.64 28.11
N CYS A 202 -3.79 -1.46 28.73
CA CYS A 202 -4.00 -0.18 28.04
C CYS A 202 -2.87 0.15 27.04
N GLU A 203 -1.64 -0.30 27.32
CA GLU A 203 -0.51 -0.10 26.40
C GLU A 203 -0.57 -1.00 25.15
N ARG A 204 -1.33 -2.10 25.17
CA ARG A 204 -1.41 -3.05 24.06
C ARG A 204 -1.77 -2.36 22.75
N HIS A 205 -2.83 -1.55 22.76
CA HIS A 205 -3.29 -0.81 21.59
C HIS A 205 -2.17 0.09 21.03
N TRP A 206 -1.56 0.89 21.90
CA TRP A 206 -0.53 1.85 21.52
C TRP A 206 0.75 1.20 21.01
N ARG A 207 1.18 0.10 21.62
CA ARG A 207 2.33 -0.69 21.16
C ARG A 207 2.07 -1.30 19.79
N ALA A 208 0.90 -1.93 19.61
CA ALA A 208 0.50 -2.49 18.32
C ALA A 208 0.43 -1.40 17.23
N LEU A 209 -0.17 -0.25 17.56
CA LEU A 209 -0.28 0.91 16.68
C LEU A 209 1.08 1.42 16.22
N PHE A 210 1.96 1.73 17.18
CA PHE A 210 3.28 2.28 16.90
C PHE A 210 4.19 1.31 16.12
N LEU A 211 4.11 0.01 16.41
CA LEU A 211 4.85 -0.99 15.63
C LEU A 211 4.31 -1.13 14.22
N ALA A 212 2.99 -1.17 14.04
CA ALA A 212 2.38 -1.25 12.72
C ALA A 212 2.77 -0.05 11.84
N ILE A 213 2.65 1.17 12.38
CA ILE A 213 3.07 2.40 11.71
C ILE A 213 4.58 2.42 11.49
N GLY A 214 5.34 1.92 12.47
CA GLY A 214 6.79 1.77 12.41
C GLY A 214 7.23 0.94 11.19
N MET A 215 6.64 -0.24 11.05
CA MET A 215 6.92 -1.21 9.98
C MET A 215 6.44 -0.71 8.61
N CYS A 216 5.29 -0.04 8.54
CA CYS A 216 4.69 0.37 7.26
C CYS A 216 5.17 1.72 6.74
N TYR A 217 5.61 2.64 7.60
CA TYR A 217 5.93 4.02 7.22
C TYR A 217 7.30 4.47 7.75
N TYR A 218 7.53 4.38 9.07
CA TYR A 218 8.72 4.97 9.70
C TYR A 218 10.04 4.42 9.17
N PHE A 219 10.17 3.10 9.03
CA PHE A 219 11.42 2.47 8.58
C PHE A 219 11.73 2.70 7.10
N ARG A 220 10.77 3.24 6.32
CA ARG A 220 11.00 3.67 4.94
C ARG A 220 11.72 5.01 4.87
N LEU A 221 11.70 5.80 5.95
CA LEU A 221 12.36 7.09 6.05
C LEU A 221 13.87 6.90 6.24
N GLN A 222 14.66 7.37 5.27
CA GLN A 222 16.12 7.18 5.27
C GLN A 222 16.83 8.12 6.24
N TYR A 223 16.39 9.38 6.32
CA TYR A 223 17.07 10.41 7.10
C TYR A 223 16.53 10.48 8.53
N LYS A 224 17.44 10.68 9.49
CA LYS A 224 17.08 10.85 10.91
C LYS A 224 16.12 12.02 11.11
N THR A 225 16.36 13.14 10.44
CA THR A 225 15.50 14.34 10.49
C THR A 225 14.08 14.05 10.01
N GLN A 226 13.91 13.23 8.97
CA GLN A 226 12.58 12.81 8.50
C GLN A 226 11.87 11.93 9.54
N ARG A 227 12.60 11.01 10.16
CA ARG A 227 12.06 10.16 11.24
C ARG A 227 11.64 10.97 12.47
N GLU A 228 12.42 11.98 12.84
CA GLU A 228 12.09 12.87 13.96
C GLU A 228 10.88 13.76 13.63
N ALA A 229 10.79 14.31 12.42
CA ALA A 229 9.62 15.07 11.98
C ALA A 229 8.35 14.19 11.94
N PHE A 230 8.47 12.95 11.48
CA PHE A 230 7.37 11.99 11.47
C PHE A 230 6.87 11.68 12.88
N GLU A 231 7.79 11.42 13.81
CA GLU A 231 7.44 11.16 15.21
C GLU A 231 6.66 12.35 15.81
N THR A 232 7.15 13.57 15.61
CA THR A 232 6.49 14.79 16.10
C THR A 232 5.10 14.98 15.51
N GLU A 233 4.93 14.80 14.19
CA GLU A 233 3.64 15.02 13.52
C GLU A 233 2.59 13.99 13.93
N ILE A 234 2.99 12.71 14.07
CA ILE A 234 2.10 11.65 14.57
C ILE A 234 1.71 11.89 16.03
N GLN A 235 2.67 12.30 16.88
CA GLN A 235 2.39 12.61 18.28
C GLN A 235 1.41 13.79 18.41
N ASP A 236 1.65 14.85 17.65
CA ASP A 236 0.80 16.03 17.59
C ASP A 236 -0.62 15.67 17.12
N ALA A 237 -0.76 14.89 16.05
CA ALA A 237 -2.05 14.44 15.57
C ALA A 237 -2.83 13.58 16.58
N LEU A 238 -2.16 12.64 17.25
CA LEU A 238 -2.79 11.78 18.25
C LEU A 238 -3.12 12.55 19.54
N SER A 239 -2.38 13.61 19.86
CA SER A 239 -2.66 14.44 21.04
C SER A 239 -3.93 15.29 20.91
N ARG A 240 -4.36 15.59 19.67
CA ARG A 240 -5.58 16.35 19.36
C ARG A 240 -6.87 15.52 19.40
N ILE A 241 -6.76 14.20 19.54
CA ILE A 241 -7.95 13.33 19.61
C ILE A 241 -8.62 13.52 20.97
N ASP A 242 -9.92 13.79 20.96
CA ASP A 242 -10.74 13.74 22.16
C ASP A 242 -11.08 12.27 22.48
N TYR A 243 -10.63 11.80 23.65
CA TYR A 243 -10.78 10.41 24.07
C TYR A 243 -12.02 10.27 24.95
N HIS A 244 -12.92 9.35 24.60
CA HIS A 244 -14.09 9.05 25.43
C HIS A 244 -13.69 8.18 26.63
N SER A 245 -13.05 8.82 27.61
CA SER A 245 -13.04 8.54 29.07
C SER A 245 -13.23 7.09 29.54
N ASN A 246 -12.59 6.13 28.88
CA ASN A 246 -12.25 4.84 29.47
C ASN A 246 -10.74 4.84 29.72
N ALA A 247 -10.35 4.59 30.97
CA ALA A 247 -8.94 4.61 31.44
C ALA A 247 -7.98 3.74 30.59
N ASN A 248 -8.51 2.84 29.76
CA ASN A 248 -7.76 1.99 28.83
C ASN A 248 -7.36 2.65 27.49
N ASN A 249 -7.85 3.86 27.21
CA ASN A 249 -7.63 4.59 25.95
C ASN A 249 -6.77 5.85 26.10
N ILE A 250 -6.44 6.25 27.34
CA ILE A 250 -5.59 7.42 27.60
C ILE A 250 -4.22 7.20 26.93
N PRO A 251 -3.68 8.19 26.21
CA PRO A 251 -2.34 8.09 25.66
C PRO A 251 -1.32 7.74 26.76
N PRO A 252 -0.66 6.58 26.69
CA PRO A 252 0.33 6.20 27.68
C PRO A 252 1.53 7.13 27.60
N VAL A 253 2.40 7.09 28.62
CA VAL A 253 3.72 7.74 28.60
C VAL A 253 4.52 7.41 27.32
N LEU A 254 4.20 6.30 26.63
CA LEU A 254 4.73 5.95 25.32
C LEU A 254 4.49 7.02 24.25
N LEU A 255 3.42 7.83 24.29
CA LEU A 255 3.22 8.93 23.34
C LEU A 255 4.36 9.96 23.42
N GLY A 256 4.97 10.14 24.59
CA GLY A 256 6.16 10.98 24.78
C GLY A 256 7.50 10.29 24.46
N GLN A 257 7.49 9.01 24.09
CA GLN A 257 8.72 8.28 23.73
C GLN A 257 8.94 8.28 22.22
N LYS A 258 10.22 8.33 21.80
CA LYS A 258 10.56 8.17 20.38
C LYS A 258 10.10 6.80 19.87
N LEU A 259 9.52 6.74 18.67
CA LEU A 259 9.04 5.51 18.05
C LEU A 259 10.16 4.45 17.97
N SER A 260 11.37 4.89 17.62
CA SER A 260 12.59 4.04 17.66
C SER A 260 12.85 3.38 19.02
N THR A 261 12.52 4.06 20.12
CA THR A 261 12.66 3.51 21.48
C THR A 261 11.59 2.47 21.76
N ILE A 262 10.35 2.72 21.32
CA ILE A 262 9.24 1.77 21.46
C ILE A 262 9.56 0.50 20.68
N VAL A 263 9.99 0.62 19.41
CA VAL A 263 10.35 -0.53 18.58
C VAL A 263 11.50 -1.33 19.21
N ARG A 264 12.56 -0.68 19.69
CA ARG A 264 13.69 -1.36 20.34
C ARG A 264 13.28 -2.09 21.62
N LYS A 265 12.44 -1.47 22.46
CA LYS A 265 11.92 -2.09 23.69
C LYS A 265 11.08 -3.33 23.36
N THR A 266 10.25 -3.27 22.32
CA THR A 266 9.46 -4.42 21.87
C THR A 266 10.35 -5.51 21.26
N GLN A 267 11.32 -5.15 20.41
CA GLN A 267 12.26 -6.13 19.84
C GLN A 267 13.08 -6.85 20.91
N GLY A 268 13.56 -6.13 21.93
CA GLY A 268 14.27 -6.73 23.06
C GLY A 268 13.44 -7.75 23.85
N SER A 269 12.11 -7.67 23.76
CA SER A 269 11.19 -8.67 24.32
C SER A 269 11.07 -9.93 23.45
N LEU A 270 11.18 -9.79 22.13
CA LEU A 270 11.03 -10.89 21.16
C LEU A 270 12.26 -11.81 21.12
N PHE A 271 13.47 -11.28 21.34
CA PHE A 271 14.73 -12.04 21.31
C PHE A 271 15.18 -12.60 22.66
N LYS A 272 14.40 -12.36 23.72
CA LYS A 272 14.65 -12.90 25.07
C LYS A 272 13.72 -14.07 25.43
N GLN A 273 12.89 -14.52 24.48
CA GLN A 273 12.14 -15.78 24.54
C GLN A 273 12.98 -16.87 23.87
#